data_AF-A0A926NCF3-F1
#
_entry.id   AF-A0A926NCF3-F1
#
_cell.length_a   1.000
_cell.length_b   1.000
_cell.length_c   1.000
_cell.angle_alpha   90.00
_cell.angle_beta   90.00
_cell.angle_gamma   90.00
#
_symmetry.space_group_name_H-M   'P 1'
#
loop_
_entity.id
_entity.type
_entity.pdbx_description
1 polymer ?
#
loop_
_entity_poly.entity_id
_entity_poly.type
_entity_poly.pdbx_seq_one_letter_code
_entity_poly.pdbx_strand_id
1 'polypeptide(L)'
;MRALLRNSWRWAVGIFILTFVLALLLSLASTSISDTMSWEGGLLVLVAIVAMGVMFDMLGIAATSAQERPFHSMASKKVPGAKEAVGIVRRADQFSNFCSDVVGDISGVISGAAALAVIASFALSFPIFDGKETIIEVTLISVIAAFTVGGKALGKSISLHYSNEIILFVGKFFHWMNTKFNMKLFYLKPKKKRQGKRGVLRAPRTD
;
A
#
# COMPACT_ATOMS: atom_id res chain seq x y z
N MET A 1 -22.82 13.95 -8.50
CA MET A 1 -22.08 13.06 -9.43
C MET A 1 -20.94 13.74 -10.18
N ARG A 2 -21.17 14.78 -11.00
CA ARG A 2 -20.10 15.41 -11.82
C ARG A 2 -18.90 15.97 -11.04
N ALA A 3 -19.10 16.51 -9.84
CA ALA A 3 -18.00 17.01 -8.99
C ALA A 3 -17.15 15.91 -8.34
N LEU A 4 -17.75 14.75 -8.01
CA LEU A 4 -17.03 13.58 -7.53
C LEU A 4 -16.20 12.97 -8.66
N LEU A 5 -16.80 12.79 -9.84
CA LEU A 5 -16.14 12.30 -11.05
C LEU A 5 -14.93 13.15 -11.46
N ARG A 6 -15.03 14.49 -11.40
CA ARG A 6 -13.93 15.38 -11.80
C ARG A 6 -12.73 15.33 -10.85
N ASN A 7 -12.96 15.17 -9.54
CA ASN A 7 -11.85 15.01 -8.58
C ASN A 7 -11.21 13.63 -8.69
N SER A 8 -12.02 12.56 -8.82
CA SER A 8 -11.51 11.21 -9.06
C SER A 8 -10.76 11.11 -10.39
N TRP A 9 -11.21 11.80 -11.45
CA TRP A 9 -10.54 11.82 -12.75
C TRP A 9 -9.18 12.53 -12.72
N ARG A 10 -9.09 13.70 -12.08
CA ARG A 10 -7.80 14.41 -11.92
C ARG A 10 -6.80 13.59 -11.13
N TRP A 11 -7.28 12.87 -10.12
CA TRP A 11 -6.45 12.01 -9.28
C TRP A 11 -6.02 10.75 -10.03
N ALA A 12 -6.93 10.10 -10.75
CA ALA A 12 -6.64 8.95 -11.62
C ALA A 12 -5.65 9.30 -12.73
N VAL A 13 -5.82 10.45 -13.41
CA VAL A 13 -4.87 10.93 -14.43
C VAL A 13 -3.50 11.24 -13.80
N GLY A 14 -3.47 11.83 -12.60
CA GLY A 14 -2.22 12.09 -11.89
C GLY A 14 -1.47 10.79 -11.55
N ILE A 15 -2.20 9.78 -11.10
CA ILE A 15 -1.66 8.44 -10.84
C ILE A 15 -1.15 7.80 -12.12
N PHE A 16 -1.94 7.82 -13.19
CA PHE A 16 -1.57 7.22 -14.47
C PHE A 16 -0.29 7.84 -15.06
N ILE A 17 -0.17 9.17 -15.02
CA ILE A 17 1.03 9.85 -15.51
C ILE A 17 2.22 9.53 -14.61
N LEU A 18 2.04 9.52 -13.29
CA LEU A 18 3.10 9.17 -12.34
C LEU A 18 3.57 7.74 -12.55
N THR A 19 2.66 6.76 -12.63
CA THR A 19 2.98 5.34 -12.82
C THR A 19 3.67 5.10 -14.15
N PHE A 20 3.21 5.74 -15.22
CA PHE A 20 3.80 5.64 -16.55
C PHE A 20 5.24 6.16 -16.57
N VAL A 21 5.50 7.35 -16.01
CA VAL A 21 6.85 7.93 -15.95
C VAL A 21 7.76 7.10 -15.05
N LEU A 22 7.27 6.64 -13.89
CA LEU A 22 8.04 5.77 -13.00
C LEU A 22 8.41 4.45 -13.68
N ALA A 23 7.45 3.80 -14.35
CA ALA A 23 7.68 2.55 -15.07
C ALA A 23 8.71 2.71 -16.20
N LEU A 24 8.65 3.81 -16.97
CA LEU A 24 9.64 4.12 -18.00
C LEU A 24 11.04 4.28 -17.40
N LEU A 25 11.19 5.09 -16.35
CA LEU A 25 12.50 5.31 -15.71
C LEU A 25 13.06 4.03 -15.08
N LEU A 26 12.21 3.25 -14.42
CA LEU A 26 12.63 2.02 -13.76
C LEU A 26 12.96 0.92 -14.77
N SER A 27 12.24 0.85 -15.90
CA SER A 27 12.54 -0.09 -16.98
C SER A 27 13.92 0.21 -17.58
N LEU A 28 14.24 1.49 -17.83
CA LEU A 28 15.57 1.91 -18.31
C LEU A 28 16.69 1.62 -17.30
N ALA A 29 16.40 1.79 -16.00
CA ALA A 29 17.37 1.49 -14.94
C ALA A 29 17.58 -0.02 -14.78
N SER A 30 16.51 -0.82 -14.86
CA SER A 30 16.55 -2.27 -14.68
C SER A 30 17.35 -2.97 -15.79
N THR A 31 17.21 -2.54 -17.05
CA THR A 31 18.01 -3.08 -18.16
C THR A 31 19.51 -2.85 -17.96
N SER A 32 19.90 -1.78 -17.26
CA SER A 32 21.31 -1.47 -17.01
C SER A 32 21.91 -2.26 -15.84
N ILE A 33 21.07 -2.75 -14.92
CA ILE A 33 21.50 -3.43 -13.68
C ILE A 33 21.46 -4.95 -13.84
N SER A 34 20.49 -5.48 -14.61
CA SER A 34 20.28 -6.93 -14.77
C SER A 34 21.45 -7.66 -15.43
N ASP A 35 22.27 -6.99 -16.24
CA ASP A 35 23.42 -7.62 -16.93
C ASP A 35 24.57 -8.05 -15.99
N THR A 36 24.57 -7.60 -14.73
CA THR A 36 25.69 -7.83 -13.79
C THR A 36 25.31 -8.66 -12.56
N MET A 37 24.06 -9.13 -12.46
CA MET A 37 23.53 -9.71 -11.23
C MET A 37 23.52 -11.23 -11.26
N SER A 38 24.04 -11.88 -10.21
CA SER A 38 23.94 -13.33 -10.04
C SER A 38 22.49 -13.78 -9.82
N TRP A 39 22.16 -15.01 -10.20
CA TRP A 39 20.81 -15.57 -10.03
C TRP A 39 20.34 -15.55 -8.56
N GLU A 40 21.27 -15.73 -7.61
CA GLU A 40 21.01 -15.67 -6.16
C GLU A 40 20.59 -14.28 -5.70
N GLY A 41 21.31 -13.24 -6.12
CA GLY A 41 21.01 -11.86 -5.78
C GLY A 41 19.69 -11.41 -6.39
N GLY A 42 19.43 -11.80 -7.64
CA GLY A 42 18.17 -11.50 -8.31
C GLY A 42 16.97 -12.15 -7.62
N LEU A 43 17.09 -13.39 -7.14
CA LEU A 43 16.03 -14.07 -6.39
C LEU A 43 15.69 -13.34 -5.08
N LEU A 44 16.71 -12.86 -4.35
CA LEU A 44 16.52 -12.10 -3.12
C LEU A 44 15.78 -10.78 -3.37
N VAL A 45 16.18 -10.05 -4.42
CA VAL A 45 15.51 -8.81 -4.81
C VAL A 45 14.08 -9.07 -5.28
N LEU A 46 13.85 -10.13 -6.06
CA LEU A 46 12.53 -10.54 -6.50
C LEU A 46 11.59 -10.79 -5.31
N VAL A 47 12.02 -11.60 -4.33
CA VAL A 47 11.22 -11.88 -3.13
C VAL A 47 10.96 -10.60 -2.34
N ALA A 48 11.94 -9.70 -2.24
CA ALA A 48 11.76 -8.41 -1.57
C ALA A 48 10.72 -7.51 -2.27
N ILE A 49 10.74 -7.44 -3.60
CA ILE A 49 9.77 -6.67 -4.39
C ILE A 49 8.36 -7.26 -4.21
N VAL A 50 8.20 -8.59 -4.36
CA VAL A 50 6.90 -9.25 -4.17
C VAL A 50 6.37 -9.03 -2.76
N ALA A 51 7.21 -9.22 -1.74
CA ALA A 51 6.83 -9.00 -0.34
C ALA A 51 6.39 -7.55 -0.11
N MET A 52 7.13 -6.57 -0.66
CA MET A 52 6.77 -5.16 -0.59
C MET A 52 5.40 -4.90 -1.23
N GLY A 53 5.15 -5.41 -2.45
CA GLY A 53 3.86 -5.26 -3.14
C GLY A 53 2.69 -5.85 -2.35
N VAL A 54 2.87 -7.03 -1.74
CA VAL A 54 1.86 -7.66 -0.89
C VAL A 54 1.61 -6.83 0.38
N MET A 55 2.67 -6.31 1.02
CA MET A 55 2.53 -5.46 2.19
C MET A 55 1.77 -4.17 1.89
N PHE A 56 2.05 -3.51 0.77
CA PHE A 56 1.32 -2.30 0.37
C PHE A 56 -0.15 -2.59 0.03
N ASP A 57 -0.46 -3.72 -0.62
CA ASP A 57 -1.86 -4.13 -0.83
C ASP A 57 -2.61 -4.31 0.51
N MET A 58 -1.95 -4.94 1.48
CA MET A 58 -2.47 -5.09 2.85
C MET A 58 -2.71 -3.74 3.54
N LEU A 59 -1.83 -2.74 3.36
CA LEU A 59 -2.06 -1.38 3.86
C LEU A 59 -3.29 -0.72 3.22
N GLY A 60 -3.47 -0.91 1.91
CA GLY A 60 -4.61 -0.36 1.18
C GLY A 60 -5.94 -0.93 1.67
N ILE A 61 -6.00 -2.23 1.95
CA ILE A 61 -7.19 -2.92 2.46
C ILE A 61 -7.44 -2.60 3.93
N ALA A 62 -6.38 -2.49 4.73
CA ALA A 62 -6.48 -2.04 6.11
C ALA A 62 -7.06 -0.61 6.19
N ALA A 63 -6.69 0.28 5.25
CA ALA A 63 -7.16 1.66 5.23
C ALA A 63 -8.66 1.78 4.96
N THR A 64 -9.20 0.95 4.06
CA THR A 64 -10.64 0.95 3.72
C THR A 64 -11.49 0.27 4.77
N SER A 65 -10.94 -0.72 5.48
CA SER A 65 -11.66 -1.46 6.53
C SER A 65 -11.56 -0.83 7.92
N ALA A 66 -10.60 0.06 8.15
CA ALA A 66 -10.42 0.71 9.44
C ALA A 66 -11.57 1.69 9.78
N GLN A 67 -11.92 1.77 11.07
CA GLN A 67 -13.02 2.60 11.55
C GLN A 67 -12.50 3.89 12.20
N GLU A 68 -13.20 5.02 12.03
CA GLU A 68 -12.78 6.31 12.65
C GLU A 68 -12.94 6.33 14.18
N ARG A 69 -13.90 5.56 14.74
CA ARG A 69 -14.30 5.65 16.16
C ARG A 69 -13.15 5.34 17.14
N PRO A 70 -12.38 4.24 16.97
CA PRO A 70 -11.25 3.95 17.85
C PRO A 70 -10.18 5.04 17.82
N PHE A 71 -9.91 5.61 16.64
CA PHE A 71 -8.88 6.65 16.50
C PHE A 71 -9.26 7.97 17.17
N HIS A 72 -10.54 8.35 17.18
CA HIS A 72 -10.99 9.54 17.91
C HIS A 72 -10.80 9.41 19.42
N SER A 73 -11.04 8.22 19.98
CA SER A 73 -10.77 7.93 21.39
C SER A 73 -9.27 7.95 21.70
N MET A 74 -8.44 7.35 20.83
CA MET A 74 -6.98 7.36 20.94
C MET A 74 -6.40 8.78 20.82
N ALA A 75 -6.93 9.60 19.91
CA ALA A 75 -6.50 11.00 19.76
C ALA A 75 -6.86 11.86 20.98
N SER A 76 -7.98 11.57 21.64
CA SER A 76 -8.39 12.22 22.89
C SER A 76 -7.45 11.84 24.05
N LYS A 77 -6.95 10.59 24.06
CA LYS A 77 -5.90 10.12 24.97
C LYS A 77 -4.48 10.53 24.56
N LYS A 78 -4.33 11.39 23.53
CA LYS A 78 -3.04 11.86 22.99
C LYS A 78 -2.09 10.74 22.55
N VAL A 79 -2.62 9.62 22.05
CA VAL A 79 -1.79 8.56 21.47
C VAL A 79 -1.08 9.10 20.22
N PRO A 80 0.24 8.93 20.08
CA PRO A 80 0.99 9.39 18.92
C PRO A 80 0.51 8.68 17.64
N GLY A 81 0.40 9.42 16.54
CA GLY A 81 -0.09 8.88 15.25
C GLY A 81 -1.60 8.75 15.11
N ALA A 82 -2.38 8.95 16.17
CA ALA A 82 -3.84 8.78 16.11
C ALA A 82 -4.53 9.87 15.26
N LYS A 83 -3.98 11.08 15.19
CA LYS A 83 -4.55 12.17 14.37
C LYS A 83 -4.28 11.94 12.89
N GLU A 84 -3.08 11.45 12.58
CA GLU A 84 -2.62 11.08 11.25
C GLU A 84 -3.42 9.87 10.73
N ALA A 85 -3.66 8.87 11.58
CA ALA A 85 -4.52 7.72 11.28
C ALA A 85 -5.96 8.15 10.91
N VAL A 86 -6.58 9.08 11.64
CA VAL A 86 -7.89 9.66 11.25
C VAL A 86 -7.82 10.31 9.87
N GLY A 87 -6.69 10.93 9.53
CA GLY A 87 -6.49 11.53 8.21
C GLY A 87 -6.46 10.52 7.08
N ILE A 88 -5.78 9.39 7.31
CA ILE A 88 -5.72 8.27 6.37
C ILE A 88 -7.11 7.69 6.16
N VAL A 89 -7.84 7.37 7.24
CA VAL A 89 -9.19 6.79 7.15
C VAL A 89 -10.18 7.73 6.43
N ARG A 90 -10.07 9.05 6.64
CA ARG A 90 -10.91 10.03 5.92
C ARG A 90 -10.66 10.11 4.42
N ARG A 91 -9.49 9.68 3.96
CA ARG A 91 -9.12 9.58 2.55
C ARG A 91 -8.78 8.14 2.18
N ALA A 92 -9.46 7.18 2.83
CA ALA A 92 -9.17 5.76 2.69
C ALA A 92 -9.19 5.33 1.22
N ASP A 93 -10.17 5.76 0.44
CA ASP A 93 -10.27 5.44 -0.99
C ASP A 93 -9.02 5.87 -1.77
N GLN A 94 -8.52 7.09 -1.53
CA GLN A 94 -7.32 7.60 -2.20
C GLN A 94 -6.06 6.87 -1.72
N PHE A 95 -5.94 6.63 -0.42
CA PHE A 95 -4.80 5.91 0.13
C PHE A 95 -4.76 4.45 -0.35
N SER A 96 -5.92 3.80 -0.41
CA SER A 96 -6.08 2.42 -0.86
C SER A 96 -5.73 2.25 -2.32
N ASN A 97 -6.30 3.06 -3.21
CA ASN A 97 -5.96 3.01 -4.63
C ASN A 97 -4.46 3.35 -4.87
N PHE A 98 -3.85 4.22 -4.07
CA PHE A 98 -2.41 4.45 -4.18
C PHE A 98 -1.59 3.22 -3.73
N CYS A 99 -1.90 2.62 -2.59
CA CYS A 99 -1.13 1.49 -2.09
C CYS A 99 -1.37 0.20 -2.89
N SER A 100 -2.62 -0.14 -3.17
CA SER A 100 -2.98 -1.38 -3.88
C SER A 100 -2.77 -1.24 -5.39
N ASP A 101 -3.31 -0.21 -6.04
CA ASP A 101 -3.24 -0.13 -7.51
C ASP A 101 -1.88 0.40 -7.95
N VAL A 102 -1.42 1.55 -7.42
CA VAL A 102 -0.17 2.14 -7.91
C VAL A 102 1.04 1.33 -7.48
N VAL A 103 1.23 1.17 -6.17
CA VAL A 103 2.43 0.50 -5.66
C VAL A 103 2.34 -1.01 -5.91
N GLY A 104 1.16 -1.61 -5.71
CA GLY A 104 0.95 -3.04 -5.95
C GLY A 104 1.07 -3.46 -7.41
N ASP A 105 0.49 -2.73 -8.37
CA ASP A 105 0.60 -3.09 -9.79
C ASP A 105 2.00 -2.81 -10.35
N ILE A 106 2.62 -1.69 -9.99
CA ILE A 106 4.00 -1.39 -10.38
C ILE A 106 4.95 -2.47 -9.83
N SER A 107 4.81 -2.82 -8.55
CA SER A 107 5.58 -3.91 -7.94
C SER A 107 5.36 -5.23 -8.66
N GLY A 108 4.12 -5.53 -9.07
CA GLY A 108 3.78 -6.72 -9.85
C GLY A 108 4.51 -6.75 -11.20
N VAL A 109 4.44 -5.66 -11.96
CA VAL A 109 5.11 -5.55 -13.29
C VAL A 109 6.63 -5.68 -13.16
N ILE A 110 7.25 -4.96 -12.22
CA ILE A 110 8.70 -5.02 -11.99
C ILE A 110 9.10 -6.43 -11.53
N SER A 111 8.33 -7.05 -10.63
CA SER A 111 8.61 -8.41 -10.17
C SER A 111 8.52 -9.44 -11.29
N GLY A 112 7.59 -9.26 -12.24
CA GLY A 112 7.48 -10.13 -13.42
C GLY A 112 8.72 -10.03 -14.31
N ALA A 113 9.18 -8.80 -14.59
CA ALA A 113 10.41 -8.58 -15.36
C ALA A 113 11.66 -9.13 -14.63
N ALA A 114 11.75 -8.91 -13.31
CA ALA A 114 12.83 -9.45 -12.50
C ALA A 114 12.80 -10.98 -12.44
N ALA A 115 11.63 -11.61 -12.38
CA ALA A 115 11.48 -13.06 -12.39
C ALA A 115 12.03 -13.67 -13.69
N LEU A 116 11.72 -13.07 -14.84
CA LEU A 116 12.29 -13.51 -16.12
C LEU A 116 13.81 -13.39 -16.15
N ALA A 117 14.38 -12.29 -15.65
CA ALA A 117 15.83 -12.11 -15.58
C ALA A 117 16.51 -13.14 -14.65
N VAL A 118 15.90 -13.45 -13.51
CA VAL A 118 16.38 -14.47 -12.57
C VAL A 118 16.34 -15.85 -13.20
N ILE A 119 15.25 -16.21 -13.87
CA ILE A 119 15.09 -17.52 -14.49
C ILE A 119 16.05 -17.69 -15.66
N ALA A 120 16.26 -16.65 -16.47
CA ALA A 120 17.25 -16.67 -17.54
C ALA A 120 18.68 -16.91 -16.98
N SER A 121 19.04 -16.22 -15.90
CA SER A 121 20.34 -16.38 -15.24
C SER A 121 20.49 -17.77 -14.60
N PHE A 122 19.40 -18.32 -14.06
CA PHE A 122 19.35 -19.65 -13.48
C PHE A 122 19.52 -20.74 -14.55
N ALA A 123 18.87 -20.61 -15.71
CA ALA A 123 19.00 -21.53 -16.83
C ALA A 123 20.45 -21.59 -17.34
N LEU A 124 21.12 -20.44 -17.47
CA LEU A 124 22.53 -20.36 -17.89
C LEU A 124 23.51 -20.98 -16.88
N SER A 125 23.17 -20.96 -15.59
CA SER A 125 24.03 -21.48 -14.52
C SER A 125 23.95 -23.00 -14.37
N PHE A 126 22.88 -23.63 -14.86
CA PHE A 126 22.64 -25.07 -14.77
C PHE A 126 22.49 -25.72 -16.16
N PRO A 127 23.61 -25.97 -16.88
CA PRO A 127 23.60 -26.63 -18.19
C PRO A 127 23.22 -28.13 -18.16
N ILE A 128 22.69 -28.63 -17.03
CA ILE A 128 22.35 -30.04 -16.80
C ILE A 128 20.98 -30.39 -17.44
N PHE A 129 20.21 -29.38 -17.87
CA PHE A 129 18.82 -29.53 -18.33
C PHE A 129 18.65 -29.43 -19.84
N ASP A 130 19.58 -30.00 -20.60
CA ASP A 130 19.55 -30.03 -22.06
C ASP A 130 18.19 -30.60 -22.56
N GLY A 131 17.35 -29.73 -23.13
CA GLY A 131 16.00 -30.05 -23.64
C GLY A 131 14.81 -29.93 -22.69
N LYS A 132 14.96 -29.49 -21.43
CA LYS A 132 13.84 -29.27 -20.47
C LYS A 132 13.71 -27.85 -19.92
N GLU A 133 14.46 -26.90 -20.46
CA GLU A 133 14.52 -25.50 -19.99
C GLU A 133 13.13 -24.86 -19.87
N THR A 134 12.26 -25.04 -20.87
CA THR A 134 10.89 -24.50 -20.86
C THR A 134 10.04 -25.02 -19.70
N ILE A 135 10.20 -26.29 -19.31
CA ILE A 135 9.41 -26.88 -18.21
C ILE A 135 9.85 -26.27 -16.87
N ILE A 136 11.15 -26.07 -16.70
CA ILE A 136 11.72 -25.49 -15.47
C ILE A 136 11.31 -24.03 -15.34
N GLU A 137 11.42 -23.26 -16.43
CA GLU A 137 10.98 -21.86 -16.48
C GLU A 137 9.50 -21.74 -16.12
N VAL A 138 8.63 -22.49 -16.78
CA VAL A 138 7.17 -22.46 -16.51
C VAL A 138 6.88 -22.88 -15.08
N THR A 139 7.58 -23.88 -14.55
CA THR A 139 7.41 -24.32 -13.15
C THR A 139 7.82 -23.22 -12.16
N LEU A 140 8.97 -22.58 -12.38
CA LEU A 140 9.44 -21.49 -11.51
C LEU A 140 8.52 -20.28 -11.55
N ILE A 141 8.09 -19.84 -12.75
CA ILE A 141 7.11 -18.75 -12.90
C ILE A 141 5.81 -19.10 -12.17
N SER A 142 5.32 -20.33 -12.31
CA SER A 142 4.10 -20.79 -11.66
C SER A 142 4.21 -20.79 -10.14
N VAL A 143 5.36 -21.21 -9.59
CA VAL A 143 5.62 -21.18 -8.14
C VAL A 143 5.64 -19.72 -7.63
N ILE A 144 6.33 -18.82 -8.33
CA ILE A 144 6.38 -17.39 -7.96
C ILE A 144 4.98 -16.77 -8.02
N ALA A 145 4.20 -17.06 -9.06
CA ALA A 145 2.83 -16.59 -9.20
C ALA A 145 1.93 -17.11 -8.08
N ALA A 146 2.00 -18.41 -7.78
CA ALA A 146 1.24 -19.03 -6.69
C ALA A 146 1.58 -18.41 -5.33
N PHE A 147 2.86 -18.17 -5.06
CA PHE A 147 3.30 -17.52 -3.82
C PHE A 147 2.83 -16.06 -3.74
N THR A 148 2.84 -15.34 -4.87
CA THR A 148 2.37 -13.94 -4.95
C THR A 148 0.87 -13.84 -4.67
N VAL A 149 0.06 -14.69 -5.33
CA VAL A 149 -1.41 -14.70 -5.14
C VAL A 149 -1.79 -15.22 -3.76
N GLY A 150 -1.13 -16.28 -3.28
CA GLY A 150 -1.32 -16.82 -1.94
C GLY A 150 -0.95 -15.82 -0.85
N GLY A 151 0.17 -15.12 -1.01
CA GLY A 151 0.61 -14.05 -0.10
C GLY A 151 -0.41 -12.91 -0.01
N LYS A 152 -0.96 -12.46 -1.15
CA LYS A 152 -2.06 -11.47 -1.16
C LYS A 152 -3.27 -11.99 -0.39
N ALA A 153 -3.72 -13.22 -0.66
CA ALA A 153 -4.90 -13.79 0.02
C ALA A 153 -4.72 -13.86 1.55
N LEU A 154 -3.55 -14.29 2.03
CA LEU A 154 -3.21 -14.29 3.45
C LEU A 154 -3.19 -12.86 4.01
N GLY A 155 -2.56 -11.92 3.31
CA GLY A 155 -2.49 -10.51 3.69
C GLY A 155 -3.87 -9.89 3.87
N LYS A 156 -4.85 -10.21 3.01
CA LYS A 156 -6.22 -9.71 3.13
C LYS A 156 -6.87 -10.09 4.46
N SER A 157 -6.74 -11.35 4.86
CA SER A 157 -7.31 -11.83 6.13
C SER A 157 -6.73 -11.06 7.33
N ILE A 158 -5.41 -10.88 7.35
CA ILE A 158 -4.73 -10.14 8.42
C ILE A 158 -5.14 -8.66 8.39
N SER A 159 -5.24 -8.07 7.20
CA SER A 159 -5.63 -6.66 7.01
C SER A 159 -7.02 -6.37 7.58
N LEU A 160 -7.96 -7.28 7.40
CA LEU A 160 -9.33 -7.10 7.86
C LEU A 160 -9.42 -7.22 9.39
N HIS A 161 -8.76 -8.23 9.97
CA HIS A 161 -8.77 -8.45 11.42
C HIS A 161 -8.00 -7.38 12.20
N TYR A 162 -6.86 -6.91 11.68
CA TYR A 162 -5.97 -5.97 12.35
C TYR A 162 -5.96 -4.57 11.71
N SER A 163 -7.00 -4.23 10.94
CA SER A 163 -7.12 -2.97 10.18
C SER A 163 -6.78 -1.72 10.99
N ASN A 164 -7.36 -1.57 12.18
CA ASN A 164 -7.16 -0.40 13.04
C ASN A 164 -5.72 -0.32 13.58
N GLU A 165 -5.08 -1.45 13.88
CA GLU A 165 -3.70 -1.49 14.39
C GLU A 165 -2.70 -1.17 13.30
N ILE A 166 -2.91 -1.73 12.10
CA ILE A 166 -2.08 -1.46 10.92
C ILE A 166 -2.12 0.04 10.59
N ILE A 167 -3.32 0.63 10.55
CA ILE A 167 -3.46 2.06 10.25
C ILE A 167 -2.94 2.94 11.39
N LEU A 168 -3.01 2.49 12.64
CA LEU A 168 -2.34 3.18 13.75
C LEU A 168 -0.82 3.15 13.59
N PHE A 169 -0.25 2.02 13.18
CA PHE A 169 1.18 1.88 12.92
C PHE A 169 1.64 2.81 11.80
N VAL A 170 0.90 2.85 10.68
CA VAL A 170 1.15 3.80 9.58
C VAL A 170 1.00 5.25 10.07
N GLY A 171 -0.01 5.54 10.89
CA GLY A 171 -0.19 6.85 11.52
C GLY A 171 0.98 7.26 12.41
N LYS A 172 1.54 6.32 13.19
CA LYS A 172 2.75 6.54 14.01
C LYS A 172 3.98 6.79 13.13
N PHE A 173 4.12 6.06 12.03
CA PHE A 173 5.20 6.28 11.07
C PHE A 173 5.13 7.68 10.45
N PHE A 174 3.95 8.12 10.00
CA PHE A 174 3.74 9.49 9.52
C PHE A 174 3.97 10.54 10.61
N HIS A 175 3.55 10.27 11.84
CA HIS A 175 3.80 11.16 12.97
C HIS A 175 5.29 11.32 13.25
N TRP A 176 6.05 10.22 13.26
CA TRP A 176 7.51 10.22 13.42
C TRP A 176 8.22 10.95 12.29
N MET A 177 7.78 10.75 11.04
CA MET A 177 8.33 11.47 9.89
C MET A 177 8.02 12.97 10.00
N ASN A 178 6.82 13.34 10.43
CA ASN A 178 6.42 14.74 10.63
C ASN A 178 7.22 15.42 11.76
N THR A 179 7.47 14.74 12.88
CA THR A 179 8.29 15.28 13.98
C THR A 179 9.77 15.42 13.61
N LYS A 180 10.31 14.54 12.76
CA LYS A 180 11.70 14.69 12.26
C LYS A 180 11.86 15.70 11.12
N PHE A 181 10.92 15.75 10.17
CA PHE A 181 11.04 16.57 8.96
C PHE A 181 10.26 17.88 8.98
N ASN A 182 9.54 18.20 10.07
CA ASN A 182 8.83 19.47 10.28
C ASN A 182 7.88 19.89 9.13
N MET A 183 7.46 18.94 8.29
CA MET A 183 6.51 19.15 7.20
C MET A 183 5.11 18.81 7.71
N LYS A 184 4.28 19.84 7.97
CA LYS A 184 2.86 19.72 8.34
C LYS A 184 2.02 19.11 7.20
N LEU A 185 2.25 17.85 6.83
CA LEU A 185 1.72 17.24 5.61
C LEU A 185 0.23 16.87 5.73
N PHE A 186 -0.30 16.73 6.95
CA PHE A 186 -1.71 16.41 7.17
C PHE A 186 -2.29 17.15 8.38
N TYR A 187 -2.33 18.49 8.32
CA TYR A 187 -3.11 19.27 9.29
C TYR A 187 -4.61 19.17 8.95
N LEU A 188 -5.30 18.17 9.50
CA LEU A 188 -6.76 18.16 9.49
C LEU A 188 -7.26 19.28 10.41
N LYS A 189 -7.82 20.34 9.81
CA LYS A 189 -8.68 21.28 10.51
C LYS A 189 -9.83 20.47 11.14
N PRO A 190 -9.97 20.44 12.48
CA PRO A 190 -11.09 19.76 13.10
C PRO A 190 -12.39 20.43 12.63
N LYS A 191 -13.36 19.62 12.18
CA LYS A 191 -14.70 20.10 11.82
C LYS A 191 -15.30 20.72 13.08
N LYS A 192 -15.54 22.03 13.07
CA LYS A 192 -16.09 22.82 14.19
C LYS A 192 -17.35 22.11 14.69
N LYS A 193 -17.33 21.61 15.94
CA LYS A 193 -18.52 21.05 16.60
C LYS A 193 -19.63 22.10 16.46
N ARG A 194 -20.68 21.80 15.70
CA ARG A 194 -21.94 22.51 15.82
C ARG A 194 -22.40 22.18 17.24
N GLN A 195 -22.27 23.13 18.17
CA GLN A 195 -22.77 22.98 19.52
C GLN A 195 -24.25 22.64 19.41
N GLY A 196 -24.58 21.36 19.62
CA GLY A 196 -25.94 20.97 19.91
C GLY A 196 -26.35 21.76 21.13
N LYS A 197 -27.34 22.64 20.97
CA LYS A 197 -27.98 23.37 22.05
C LYS A 197 -28.19 22.38 23.19
N ARG A 198 -27.57 22.65 24.34
CA ARG A 198 -27.92 22.02 25.61
C ARG A 198 -29.44 22.16 25.72
N GLY A 199 -30.17 21.06 25.56
CA GLY A 199 -31.58 21.00 25.86
C GLY A 199 -31.71 21.30 27.35
N VAL A 200 -32.04 22.54 27.69
CA VAL A 200 -32.56 22.88 29.00
C VAL A 200 -33.98 22.33 29.01
N LEU A 201 -34.12 21.03 29.27
CA LEU A 201 -35.38 20.49 29.76
C LEU A 201 -35.56 21.08 31.17
N ARG A 202 -36.22 22.24 31.23
CA ARG A 202 -36.83 22.70 32.48
C ARG A 202 -37.88 21.65 32.84
N ALA A 203 -37.71 20.99 33.97
CA ALA A 203 -38.81 20.24 34.59
C ALA A 203 -39.98 21.21 34.79
N PRO A 204 -41.23 20.82 34.48
CA PRO A 204 -42.38 21.61 34.89
C PRO A 204 -42.43 21.61 36.42
N ARG A 205 -42.36 22.79 37.03
CA ARG A 205 -42.79 22.96 38.42
C ARG A 205 -44.29 22.73 38.45
N THR A 206 -44.71 21.72 39.19
CA THR A 206 -46.07 21.58 39.68
C THR A 206 -46.17 22.46 40.91
N ASP A 207 -46.70 23.67 40.73
CA ASP A 207 -47.36 24.41 41.81
C ASP A 207 -48.87 24.14 41.68
#